data_AF-A0A927NFD4-F1
#
_entry.id   AF-A0A927NFD4-F1
#
_cell.length_a   1.000
_cell.length_b   1.000
_cell.length_c   1.000
_cell.angle_alpha   90.00
_cell.angle_beta   90.00
_cell.angle_gamma   90.00
#
_symmetry.space_group_name_H-M   'P 1'
#
loop_
_entity.id
_entity.type
_entity.pdbx_description
1 polymer ?
#
loop_
_entity_poly.entity_id
_entity_poly.type
_entity_poly.pdbx_seq_one_letter_code
_entity_poly.pdbx_strand_id
1 'polypeptide(L)' 'MIKIEDIQRRLREAIQYSNVSQKELAKKLGINPSTVSKYMRLDKFPSLDTFANICEILDISADEILGLK' A
#
# COMPACT_ATOMS: atom_id res chain seq x y z
N MET A 1 20.27 2.59 5.77
CA MET A 1 19.08 3.02 6.55
C MET A 1 17.88 2.94 5.62
N ILE A 2 16.73 2.44 6.10
CA ILE A 2 15.51 2.31 5.29
C ILE A 2 14.96 3.71 4.97
N LYS A 3 14.63 3.96 3.71
CA LYS A 3 14.07 5.24 3.25
C LYS A 3 12.59 5.10 2.91
N ILE A 4 11.83 6.18 3.11
CA ILE A 4 10.39 6.20 2.82
C ILE A 4 10.08 5.94 1.34
N GLU A 5 10.96 6.41 0.44
CA GLU A 5 10.86 6.21 -1.01
C GLU A 5 10.92 4.72 -1.39
N ASP A 6 11.78 3.93 -0.71
CA ASP A 6 11.91 2.49 -0.94
C ASP A 6 10.69 1.72 -0.43
N ILE A 7 10.09 2.17 0.68
CA ILE A 7 8.84 1.60 1.23
C ILE A 7 7.68 1.92 0.30
N GLN A 8 7.59 3.17 -0.18
CA GLN A 8 6.59 3.60 -1.15
C GLN A 8 6.66 2.79 -2.44
N ARG A 9 7.86 2.59 -3.00
CA ARG A 9 8.04 1.77 -4.21
C ARG A 9 7.47 0.36 -4.00
N ARG A 10 7.85 -0.31 -2.90
CA ARG A 10 7.41 -1.68 -2.60
C ARG A 10 5.92 -1.78 -2.31
N LEU A 11 5.35 -0.79 -1.62
CA LEU A 11 3.91 -0.70 -1.41
C LEU A 11 3.17 -0.61 -2.75
N ARG A 12 3.67 0.21 -3.68
CA ARG A 12 3.07 0.36 -5.01
C ARG A 12 3.19 -0.93 -5.82
N GLU A 13 4.36 -1.59 -5.78
CA GLU A 13 4.57 -2.89 -6.41
C GLU A 13 3.61 -3.95 -5.85
N ALA A 14 3.49 -4.04 -4.52
CA ALA A 14 2.56 -4.95 -3.86
C ALA A 14 1.12 -4.72 -4.34
N ILE A 15 0.66 -3.46 -4.37
CA ILE A 15 -0.68 -3.14 -4.88
C ILE A 15 -0.81 -3.48 -6.37
N GLN A 16 0.18 -3.15 -7.19
CA GLN A 16 0.15 -3.35 -8.65
C GLN A 16 0.15 -4.82 -9.06
N TYR A 17 0.92 -5.65 -8.35
CA TYR A 17 1.06 -7.08 -8.64
C TYR A 17 0.10 -7.96 -7.82
N SER A 18 -0.70 -7.36 -6.93
CA SER A 18 -1.76 -8.08 -6.24
C SER A 18 -2.90 -8.46 -7.18
N ASN A 19 -3.70 -9.44 -6.75
CA ASN A 19 -4.95 -9.80 -7.42
C ASN A 19 -6.11 -8.84 -7.10
N VAL A 20 -5.87 -7.74 -6.37
CA VAL A 20 -6.88 -6.80 -5.91
C VAL A 20 -6.79 -5.50 -6.71
N SER A 21 -7.88 -5.12 -7.38
CA SER A 21 -7.90 -3.84 -8.10
C SER A 21 -7.84 -2.64 -7.13
N GLN A 22 -7.30 -1.50 -7.57
CA GLN A 22 -7.29 -0.26 -6.74
C GLN A 22 -8.68 0.16 -6.27
N LYS A 23 -9.72 -0.08 -7.07
CA LYS A 23 -11.12 0.20 -6.73
C LYS A 23 -11.62 -0.73 -5.64
N GLU A 24 -11.29 -2.00 -5.71
CA GLU A 24 -11.65 -2.99 -4.70
C GLU A 24 -10.88 -2.74 -3.39
N LEU A 25 -9.58 -2.44 -3.47
CA LEU A 25 -8.77 -2.06 -2.33
C LEU A 25 -9.38 -0.84 -1.61
N ALA A 26 -9.76 0.20 -2.36
CA ALA A 26 -10.42 1.37 -1.80
C ALA A 26 -11.74 1.02 -1.11
N LYS A 27 -12.54 0.14 -1.70
CA LYS A 27 -13.80 -0.36 -1.11
C LYS A 27 -13.55 -1.10 0.20
N LYS A 28 -12.56 -2.00 0.23
CA LYS A 28 -12.21 -2.78 1.44
C LYS A 28 -11.66 -1.89 2.54
N LEU A 29 -10.89 -0.86 2.19
CA LEU A 29 -10.37 0.16 3.10
C LEU A 29 -11.42 1.18 3.57
N GLY A 30 -12.61 1.22 2.95
CA GLY A 30 -13.62 2.24 3.25
C GLY A 30 -13.21 3.66 2.86
N ILE A 31 -12.29 3.82 1.90
CA ILE A 31 -11.78 5.13 1.46
C ILE A 31 -12.16 5.43 0.01
N ASN A 32 -12.04 6.70 -0.37
CA ASN A 32 -12.27 7.11 -1.75
C ASN A 32 -11.22 6.47 -2.71
N PRO A 33 -11.61 5.93 -3.88
CA PRO A 33 -10.66 5.36 -4.86
C PRO A 33 -9.57 6.34 -5.31
N SER A 34 -9.85 7.64 -5.31
CA SER A 34 -8.84 8.66 -5.59
C SER A 34 -7.72 8.70 -4.55
N THR A 35 -7.99 8.30 -3.30
CA THR A 35 -6.99 8.21 -2.24
C THR A 35 -5.98 7.09 -2.51
N VAL A 36 -6.44 5.89 -2.89
CA VAL A 36 -5.56 4.79 -3.32
C VAL A 36 -4.75 5.22 -4.55
N SER A 37 -5.40 5.88 -5.50
CA SER A 37 -4.72 6.38 -6.71
C SER A 37 -3.64 7.43 -6.41
N LYS A 38 -3.79 8.21 -5.32
CA LYS A 38 -2.75 9.15 -4.85
C LYS A 38 -1.56 8.41 -4.28
N TYR A 39 -1.76 7.33 -3.50
CA TYR A 39 -0.65 6.50 -3.00
C TYR A 39 0.18 5.91 -4.16
N MET A 40 -0.47 5.57 -5.26
CA MET A 40 0.17 4.98 -6.44
C MET A 40 0.97 5.97 -7.29
N ARG A 41 0.63 7.26 -7.27
CA ARG A 41 1.16 8.24 -8.24
C ARG A 41 1.91 9.41 -7.62
N LEU A 42 1.53 9.82 -6.42
CA LEU A 42 2.08 10.98 -5.73
C LEU A 42 3.02 10.56 -4.61
N ASP A 43 3.86 11.49 -4.17
CA ASP A 43 4.61 11.35 -2.93
C ASP A 43 3.66 11.50 -1.72
N LYS A 44 2.82 10.49 -1.54
CA LYS A 44 1.87 10.38 -0.44
C LYS A 44 1.89 8.96 0.09
N PHE A 45 2.17 8.83 1.38
CA PHE A 45 2.10 7.56 2.08
C PHE A 45 0.75 7.41 2.80
N PRO A 46 0.17 6.19 2.87
CA PRO A 46 -0.95 5.94 3.76
C PRO A 46 -0.56 6.19 5.23
N SER A 47 -1.55 6.43 6.09
CA SER A 47 -1.33 6.37 7.53
C SER A 47 -1.00 4.94 7.96
N LEU A 48 -0.42 4.77 9.15
CA LEU A 48 0.09 3.46 9.61
C LEU A 48 -1.00 2.39 9.71
N ASP A 49 -2.19 2.77 10.16
CA ASP A 49 -3.39 1.93 10.18
C ASP A 49 -3.84 1.53 8.77
N THR A 50 -3.90 2.48 7.84
CA THR A 50 -4.23 2.21 6.43
C THR A 50 -3.18 1.29 5.79
N PHE A 51 -1.90 1.50 6.10
CA PHE A 51 -0.81 0.64 5.65
C PHE A 51 -0.98 -0.80 6.16
N ALA A 52 -1.22 -0.98 7.46
CA ALA A 52 -1.46 -2.30 8.05
C ALA A 52 -2.66 -3.01 7.40
N ASN A 53 -3.76 -2.28 7.19
CA ASN A 53 -4.94 -2.81 6.50
C ASN A 53 -4.65 -3.17 5.05
N ILE A 54 -3.81 -2.42 4.34
CA ILE A 54 -3.38 -2.78 2.97
C ILE A 54 -2.61 -4.12 3.02
N CYS A 55 -1.66 -4.29 3.94
CA CYS A 55 -0.91 -5.53 4.09
C CYS A 55 -1.85 -6.73 4.33
N GLU A 56 -2.81 -6.58 5.24
CA GLU A 56 -3.81 -7.61 5.53
C GLU A 56 -4.70 -7.94 4.31
N ILE A 57 -5.19 -6.92 3.60
CA ILE A 57 -6.05 -7.11 2.41
C ILE A 57 -5.30 -7.80 1.27
N LEU A 58 -4.01 -7.50 1.12
CA LEU A 58 -3.17 -8.05 0.06
C LEU A 58 -2.49 -9.36 0.44
N ASP A 59 -2.69 -9.85 1.67
CA ASP A 59 -2.04 -11.05 2.21
C ASP A 59 -0.51 -11.01 2.08
N ILE A 60 0.09 -9.87 2.45
CA ILE A 60 1.53 -9.63 2.39
C ILE A 60 2.05 -9.18 3.77
N SER A 61 3.24 -9.62 4.15
CA SER A 61 3.85 -9.19 5.40
C SER A 61 4.26 -7.71 5.35
N ALA A 62 4.12 -7.02 6.49
CA ALA A 62 4.61 -5.65 6.61
C ALA A 62 6.14 -5.59 6.46
N ASP A 63 6.85 -6.65 6.89
CA ASP A 63 8.30 -6.75 6.82
C ASP A 63 8.81 -6.70 5.37
N GLU A 64 8.13 -7.37 4.44
CA GLU A 64 8.46 -7.30 3.01
C GLU A 64 8.40 -5.87 2.46
N ILE A 65 7.33 -5.13 2.78
CA ILE A 65 7.16 -3.76 2.28
C ILE A 65 8.15 -2.79 2.97
N LEU A 66 8.36 -2.96 4.27
CA LEU A 66 9.29 -2.14 5.04
C LEU A 66 10.77 -2.47 4.71
N GLY A 67 11.06 -3.69 4.24
CA GLY A 67 12.42 -4.18 4.05
C GLY A 67 13.07 -4.68 5.31
N LEU A 68 12.24 -5.20 6.20
CA LEU A 68 12.66 -5.92 7.38
C LEU A 68 12.73 -7.41 6.99
N LYS A 69 13.55 -8.15 7.74
CA LYS A 69 13.70 -9.59 7.55
C LYS A 69 12.63 -10.33 8.32
#